data_AF-A0A418SHX3-F1
#
_entry.id   AF-A0A418SHX3-F1
#
_cell.length_a   1.000
_cell.length_b   1.000
_cell.length_c   1.000
_cell.angle_alpha   90.00
_cell.angle_beta   90.00
_cell.angle_gamma   90.00
#
_symmetry.space_group_name_H-M   'P 1'
#
loop_
_entity.id
_entity.type
_entity.pdbx_description
1 polymer ?
#
loop_
_entity_poly.entity_id
_entity_poly.type
_entity_poly.pdbx_seq_one_letter_code
_entity_poly.pdbx_strand_id
1 'polypeptide(L)'
;MPGSEPLGRQQIFRDLLIEEDEFSRCVSLVDDPVFWVRVRKPTKGEWRVTDLNPGAASVLETGLALRALLENAPRPPSMLICDVLPDWREDAVPALGMERRLTATREILAVALGIPGDDLKTELREVAGRLNLRVAVPAPHMLH
;
A
#
# COMPACT_ATOMS: atom_id res chain seq x y z
N MET A 1 -31.11 30.16 -12.22
CA MET A 1 -30.87 28.72 -12.34
C MET A 1 -29.71 28.38 -11.45
N PRO A 2 -29.87 27.56 -10.39
CA PRO A 2 -28.76 27.19 -9.53
C PRO A 2 -27.89 26.16 -10.26
N GLY A 3 -26.60 26.47 -10.34
CA GLY A 3 -25.59 25.63 -10.97
C GLY A 3 -25.46 24.30 -10.24
N SER A 4 -25.41 23.23 -11.01
CA SER A 4 -25.10 21.89 -10.53
C SER A 4 -23.68 21.89 -9.96
N GLU A 5 -23.55 21.87 -8.64
CA GLU A 5 -22.28 21.57 -8.01
C GLU A 5 -21.87 20.15 -8.43
N PRO A 6 -20.62 19.94 -8.87
CA PRO A 6 -20.15 18.59 -9.14
C PRO A 6 -20.20 17.79 -7.84
N LEU A 7 -20.86 16.64 -7.92
CA LEU A 7 -20.91 15.59 -6.89
C LEU A 7 -19.58 15.48 -6.14
N GLY A 8 -19.68 15.55 -4.82
CA GLY A 8 -18.59 15.85 -3.90
C GLY A 8 -17.27 15.17 -4.24
N ARG A 9 -16.21 16.00 -4.31
CA ARG A 9 -14.86 15.53 -3.98
C ARG A 9 -14.92 15.01 -2.55
N GLN A 10 -15.02 13.69 -2.38
CA GLN A 10 -14.69 13.10 -1.09
C GLN A 10 -13.25 13.51 -0.81
N GLN A 11 -13.06 14.36 0.19
CA GLN A 11 -11.74 14.65 0.74
C GLN A 11 -11.40 13.41 1.57
N ILE A 12 -10.77 12.42 0.94
CA ILE A 12 -10.66 11.08 1.53
C ILE A 12 -9.65 11.08 2.71
N PHE A 13 -8.66 11.97 2.77
CA PHE A 13 -7.66 12.04 3.86
C PHE A 13 -7.13 13.45 4.18
N ARG A 14 -6.61 13.62 5.42
CA ARG A 14 -5.73 14.74 5.87
C ARG A 14 -4.59 14.97 4.88
N ASP A 15 -3.95 16.14 4.95
CA ASP A 15 -2.88 16.63 4.05
C ASP A 15 -1.82 15.55 3.73
N LEU A 16 -2.06 14.77 2.67
CA LEU A 16 -1.13 13.80 2.12
C LEU A 16 -0.08 14.57 1.32
N LEU A 17 1.18 14.33 1.63
CA LEU A 17 2.30 14.82 0.84
C LEU A 17 2.76 13.69 -0.08
N ILE A 18 2.50 13.85 -1.38
CA ILE A 18 2.99 12.94 -2.41
C ILE A 18 4.25 13.55 -3.03
N GLU A 19 5.35 12.82 -2.94
CA GLU A 19 6.63 13.18 -3.53
C GLU A 19 7.01 12.16 -4.61
N GLU A 20 7.56 12.63 -5.72
CA GLU A 20 8.01 11.78 -6.83
C GLU A 20 9.43 12.17 -7.25
N ASP A 21 10.31 11.18 -7.32
CA ASP A 21 11.67 11.30 -7.84
C ASP A 21 11.85 10.43 -9.10
N GLU A 22 13.06 10.35 -9.65
CA GLU A 22 13.36 9.57 -10.86
C GLU A 22 13.06 8.06 -10.71
N PHE A 23 13.18 7.53 -9.50
CA PHE A 23 13.17 6.09 -9.19
C PHE A 23 11.97 5.67 -8.34
N SER A 24 11.31 6.58 -7.63
CA SER A 24 10.30 6.26 -6.62
C SER A 24 9.18 7.29 -6.53
N ARG A 25 8.07 6.84 -5.94
CA ARG A 25 6.96 7.67 -5.49
C ARG A 25 6.72 7.39 -4.02
N CYS A 26 6.45 8.44 -3.27
CA CYS A 26 6.25 8.33 -1.85
C CYS A 26 5.03 9.13 -1.40
N VAL A 27 4.34 8.63 -0.38
CA VAL A 27 3.32 9.38 0.34
C VAL A 27 3.63 9.40 1.83
N SER A 28 3.49 10.58 2.42
CA SER A 28 3.62 10.83 3.86
C SER A 28 2.44 11.67 4.37
N LEU A 29 2.27 11.74 5.69
CA LEU A 29 1.27 12.60 6.34
C LEU A 29 1.98 13.75 7.06
N VAL A 30 1.49 14.98 6.90
CA VAL A 30 2.05 16.16 7.57
C VAL A 30 2.04 16.01 9.10
N ASP A 31 0.94 15.48 9.64
CA ASP A 31 0.72 15.36 11.09
C ASP A 31 1.29 14.06 11.69
N ASP A 32 1.76 13.14 10.85
CA ASP A 32 2.34 11.87 11.29
C ASP A 32 3.64 11.60 10.53
N PRO A 33 4.79 12.03 11.07
CA PRO A 33 6.08 11.86 10.43
C PRO A 33 6.53 10.39 10.36
N VAL A 34 5.81 9.47 11.02
CA VAL A 34 6.11 8.04 10.98
C VAL A 34 5.30 7.31 9.91
N PHE A 35 4.20 7.90 9.43
CA PHE A 35 3.50 7.39 8.27
C PHE A 35 4.33 7.60 7.01
N TRP A 36 4.69 6.50 6.34
CA TRP A 36 5.49 6.54 5.13
C TRP A 36 5.22 5.33 4.25
N VAL A 37 4.77 5.57 3.01
CA VAL A 37 4.59 4.51 2.00
C VAL A 37 5.38 4.88 0.76
N ARG A 38 6.32 4.03 0.36
CA ARG A 38 7.17 4.24 -0.82
C ARG A 38 7.04 3.10 -1.81
N VAL A 39 6.82 3.46 -3.07
CA VAL A 39 6.77 2.55 -4.21
C VAL A 39 7.89 2.90 -5.18
N ARG A 40 8.78 1.95 -5.49
CA ARG A 40 9.73 2.10 -6.59
C ARG A 40 9.01 1.94 -7.92
N LYS A 41 9.36 2.82 -8.86
CA LYS A 41 8.88 2.75 -10.24
C LYS A 41 9.30 1.40 -10.87
N PRO A 42 8.43 0.78 -11.68
CA PRO A 42 8.69 -0.55 -12.21
C PRO A 42 9.82 -0.49 -13.25
N THR A 43 10.85 -1.33 -13.07
CA THR A 43 11.91 -1.49 -14.08
C THR A 43 11.68 -2.69 -15.01
N LYS A 44 10.88 -3.68 -14.59
CA LYS A 44 10.59 -4.92 -15.35
C LYS A 44 9.19 -5.50 -15.08
N GLY A 45 8.17 -4.64 -15.03
CA GLY A 45 6.78 -5.08 -14.82
C GLY A 45 6.46 -5.59 -13.40
N GLU A 46 7.25 -5.20 -12.39
CA GLU A 46 6.99 -5.47 -10.98
C GLU A 46 7.05 -4.15 -10.22
N TRP A 47 6.00 -3.81 -9.48
CA TRP A 47 6.10 -2.73 -8.48
C TRP A 47 6.72 -3.24 -7.21
N ARG A 48 7.55 -2.42 -6.58
CA ARG A 48 8.14 -2.73 -5.30
C ARG A 48 7.72 -1.70 -4.27
N VAL A 49 6.93 -2.11 -3.30
CA VAL A 49 6.67 -1.32 -2.10
C VAL A 49 7.86 -1.56 -1.19
N THR A 50 8.72 -0.55 -1.02
CA THR A 50 9.96 -0.68 -0.23
C THR A 50 9.77 -0.26 1.21
N ASP A 51 8.75 0.55 1.46
CA ASP A 51 8.42 1.08 2.77
C ASP A 51 6.89 1.08 2.85
N LEU A 52 6.33 0.43 3.88
CA LEU A 52 4.90 0.41 4.16
C LEU A 52 4.71 0.60 5.66
N ASN A 53 4.88 1.82 6.14
CA ASN A 53 4.70 2.16 7.54
C ASN A 53 3.37 2.90 7.74
N PRO A 54 2.39 2.29 8.42
CA PRO A 54 1.08 2.89 8.63
C PRO A 54 1.08 3.99 9.69
N GLY A 55 2.15 4.20 10.47
CA GLY A 55 2.13 5.25 11.49
C GLY A 55 1.01 5.04 12.52
N ALA A 56 0.22 6.08 12.76
CA ALA A 56 -1.05 6.07 13.48
C ALA A 56 -2.27 5.84 12.56
N ALA A 57 -2.06 5.78 11.24
CA ALA A 57 -3.12 5.60 10.26
C ALA A 57 -3.70 4.18 10.30
N SER A 58 -4.98 4.03 9.98
CA SER A 58 -5.62 2.72 9.89
C SER A 58 -5.25 1.98 8.60
N VAL A 59 -5.59 0.68 8.54
CA VAL A 59 -5.42 -0.18 7.36
C VAL A 59 -6.08 0.43 6.12
N LEU A 60 -7.30 0.96 6.26
CA LEU A 60 -8.03 1.58 5.17
C LEU A 60 -7.30 2.82 4.64
N GLU A 61 -6.83 3.67 5.55
CA GLU A 61 -6.16 4.94 5.21
C GLU A 61 -4.84 4.67 4.49
N THR A 62 -4.07 3.72 5.02
CA THR A 62 -2.79 3.29 4.44
C THR A 62 -3.01 2.65 3.06
N GLY A 63 -4.08 1.85 2.89
CA GLY A 63 -4.44 1.27 1.61
C GLY A 63 -4.87 2.30 0.57
N LEU A 64 -5.61 3.34 0.98
CA LEU A 64 -6.02 4.44 0.10
C LEU A 64 -4.83 5.33 -0.28
N ALA A 65 -3.92 5.59 0.65
CA ALA A 65 -2.69 6.31 0.37
C ALA A 65 -1.79 5.53 -0.62
N LEU A 66 -1.65 4.22 -0.42
CA LEU A 66 -0.98 3.36 -1.40
C LEU A 66 -1.70 3.42 -2.75
N ARG A 67 -3.03 3.29 -2.79
CA ARG A 67 -3.82 3.41 -4.03
C ARG A 67 -3.53 4.71 -4.78
N ALA A 68 -3.43 5.84 -4.08
CA ALA A 68 -3.15 7.14 -4.67
C ALA A 68 -1.78 7.16 -5.38
N LEU A 69 -0.76 6.48 -4.84
CA LEU A 69 0.53 6.32 -5.52
C LEU A 69 0.43 5.49 -6.81
N LEU A 70 -0.52 4.55 -6.85
CA LEU A 70 -0.71 3.60 -7.95
C LEU A 70 -1.65 4.11 -9.04
N GLU A 71 -2.55 5.05 -8.72
CA GLU A 71 -3.67 5.49 -9.57
C GLU A 71 -3.24 6.00 -10.95
N ASN A 72 -2.01 6.50 -11.07
CA ASN A 72 -1.45 7.05 -12.31
C ASN A 72 -0.22 6.29 -12.82
N ALA A 73 0.00 5.06 -12.35
CA ALA A 73 1.13 4.24 -12.77
C ALA A 73 0.64 3.01 -13.58
N PRO A 74 1.42 2.51 -14.56
CA PRO A 74 1.07 1.30 -15.29
C PRO A 74 0.91 0.11 -14.35
N ARG A 75 -0.29 -0.48 -14.28
CA ARG A 75 -0.60 -1.60 -13.37
C ARG A 75 0.29 -2.81 -13.72
N PRO A 76 1.18 -3.26 -12.82
CA PRO A 76 2.06 -4.39 -13.09
C PRO A 76 1.28 -5.70 -12.93
N PRO A 77 1.74 -6.81 -13.52
CA PRO A 77 1.22 -8.15 -13.22
C PRO A 77 1.47 -8.60 -11.77
N SER A 78 2.45 -8.02 -11.09
CA SER A 78 2.75 -8.35 -9.69
C SER A 78 3.30 -7.17 -8.91
N MET A 79 3.08 -7.21 -7.60
CA MET A 79 3.66 -6.29 -6.63
C MET A 79 4.48 -7.07 -5.61
N LEU A 80 5.62 -6.53 -5.21
CA LEU A 80 6.48 -7.08 -4.16
C LEU A 80 6.52 -6.07 -3.02
N ILE A 81 6.17 -6.51 -1.82
CA ILE A 81 6.29 -5.74 -0.60
C ILE A 81 7.57 -6.24 0.05
N CYS A 82 8.58 -5.38 0.03
CA CYS A 82 9.85 -5.64 0.68
C CYS A 82 9.68 -5.31 2.17
N ASP A 83 10.15 -6.22 3.02
CA ASP A 83 10.23 -5.98 4.47
C ASP A 83 8.84 -5.69 5.07
N VAL A 84 7.99 -6.73 5.10
CA VAL A 84 6.61 -6.66 5.62
C VAL A 84 6.62 -6.11 7.05
N LEU A 85 6.29 -4.82 7.20
CA LEU A 85 6.20 -4.06 8.45
C LEU A 85 7.40 -4.33 9.39
N PRO A 86 8.52 -3.58 9.27
CA PRO A 86 9.58 -3.67 10.27
C PRO A 86 9.01 -3.36 11.66
N ASP A 87 9.37 -4.18 12.65
CA ASP A 87 8.94 -4.05 14.04
C ASP A 87 9.38 -2.69 14.61
N TRP A 88 8.52 -1.69 14.52
CA TRP A 88 8.71 -0.40 15.20
C TRP A 88 7.88 -0.30 16.48
N ARG A 89 7.11 -1.35 16.80
CA ARG A 89 6.46 -1.54 18.10
C ARG A 89 6.92 -2.87 18.68
N GLU A 90 8.17 -2.89 19.12
CA GLU A 90 8.63 -3.88 20.10
C GLU A 90 7.73 -3.73 21.33
N ASP A 91 6.87 -4.72 21.57
CA ASP A 91 6.74 -5.39 22.86
C ASP A 91 5.54 -6.35 22.83
N ALA A 92 5.83 -7.61 23.19
CA ALA A 92 4.92 -8.74 23.40
C ALA A 92 4.51 -9.59 22.17
N VAL A 93 5.19 -10.75 22.08
CA VAL A 93 4.87 -11.98 21.31
C VAL A 93 5.25 -11.99 19.82
N PRO A 94 6.46 -12.50 19.48
CA PRO A 94 7.00 -12.50 18.10
C PRO A 94 6.12 -13.21 17.07
N ALA A 95 5.45 -14.31 17.44
CA ALA A 95 4.64 -15.11 16.52
C ALA A 95 3.30 -14.44 16.17
N LEU A 96 2.59 -13.89 17.17
CA LEU A 96 1.33 -13.17 16.96
C LEU A 96 1.55 -11.84 16.22
N GLY A 97 2.72 -11.22 16.38
CA GLY A 97 3.10 -10.00 15.66
C GLY A 97 3.25 -10.23 14.15
N MET A 98 3.84 -11.36 13.73
CA MET A 98 4.05 -11.63 12.30
C MET A 98 2.74 -11.89 11.54
N GLU A 99 1.87 -12.74 12.07
CA GLU A 99 0.57 -13.03 11.45
C GLU A 99 -0.29 -11.77 11.33
N ARG A 100 -0.34 -10.95 12.39
CA ARG A 100 -1.04 -9.66 12.36
C ARG A 100 -0.45 -8.70 11.33
N ARG A 101 0.88 -8.64 11.19
CA ARG A 101 1.56 -7.82 10.17
C ARG A 101 1.22 -8.28 8.76
N LEU A 102 1.24 -9.59 8.51
CA LEU A 102 0.88 -10.18 7.23
C LEU A 102 -0.58 -9.90 6.89
N THR A 103 -1.49 -10.05 7.86
CA THR A 103 -2.92 -9.74 7.70
C THR A 103 -3.11 -8.26 7.37
N ALA A 104 -2.56 -7.35 8.16
CA ALA A 104 -2.66 -5.91 7.91
C ALA A 104 -2.09 -5.53 6.54
N THR A 105 -0.93 -6.09 6.16
CA THR A 105 -0.33 -5.84 4.84
C THR A 105 -1.23 -6.34 3.71
N ARG A 106 -1.82 -7.54 3.84
CA ARG A 106 -2.78 -8.07 2.86
C ARG A 106 -4.02 -7.19 2.75
N GLU A 107 -4.59 -6.74 3.85
CA GLU A 107 -5.76 -5.87 3.85
C GLU A 107 -5.46 -4.49 3.24
N ILE A 108 -4.31 -3.90 3.55
CA ILE A 108 -3.83 -2.66 2.92
C ILE A 108 -3.74 -2.84 1.40
N LEU A 109 -3.16 -3.95 0.94
CA LEU A 109 -3.05 -4.26 -0.49
C LEU A 109 -4.40 -4.54 -1.14
N ALA A 110 -5.34 -5.16 -0.42
CA ALA A 110 -6.70 -5.42 -0.86
C ALA A 110 -7.40 -4.10 -1.19
N VAL A 111 -7.32 -3.15 -0.25
CA VAL A 111 -7.83 -1.78 -0.43
C VAL A 111 -7.12 -1.09 -1.60
N ALA A 112 -5.78 -1.16 -1.65
CA ALA A 112 -5.00 -0.46 -2.66
C ALA A 112 -5.29 -0.93 -4.09
N LEU A 113 -5.48 -2.25 -4.25
CA LEU A 113 -5.73 -2.88 -5.55
C LEU A 113 -7.23 -2.95 -5.90
N GLY A 114 -8.12 -2.69 -4.94
CA GLY A 114 -9.57 -2.77 -5.08
C GLY A 114 -10.07 -4.20 -5.23
N ILE A 115 -9.48 -5.15 -4.49
CA ILE A 115 -9.76 -6.59 -4.57
C ILE A 115 -10.08 -7.09 -3.16
N PRO A 116 -11.04 -8.01 -2.97
CA PRO A 116 -11.24 -8.67 -1.67
C PRO A 116 -9.95 -9.32 -1.16
N GLY A 117 -9.71 -9.25 0.16
CA GLY A 117 -8.51 -9.81 0.77
C GLY A 117 -8.32 -11.31 0.49
N ASP A 118 -9.42 -12.06 0.46
CA ASP A 118 -9.43 -13.51 0.21
C ASP A 118 -9.04 -13.88 -1.24
N ASP A 119 -9.23 -12.95 -2.18
CA ASP A 119 -8.90 -13.14 -3.60
C ASP A 119 -7.44 -12.76 -3.92
N LEU A 120 -6.72 -12.17 -2.96
CA LEU A 120 -5.30 -11.84 -3.12
C LEU A 120 -4.45 -13.11 -3.08
N LYS A 121 -3.96 -13.51 -4.25
CA LYS A 121 -2.94 -14.55 -4.35
C LYS A 121 -1.60 -13.98 -3.88
N THR A 122 -1.14 -14.47 -2.72
CA THR A 122 0.11 -14.03 -2.09
C THR A 122 1.13 -15.15 -1.96
N GLU A 123 2.40 -14.79 -2.04
CA GLU A 123 3.54 -15.68 -1.82
C GLU A 123 4.51 -14.99 -0.86
N LEU A 124 4.76 -15.61 0.29
CA LEU A 124 5.70 -15.10 1.30
C LEU A 124 7.05 -15.79 1.12
N ARG A 125 8.14 -15.02 1.08
CA ARG A 125 9.51 -15.54 1.03
C ARG A 125 10.41 -14.79 1.99
N GLU A 126 11.33 -15.49 2.62
CA GLU A 126 12.41 -14.88 3.39
C GLU A 126 13.67 -14.75 2.52
N VAL A 127 14.26 -13.56 2.45
CA VAL A 127 15.47 -13.27 1.68
C VAL A 127 16.40 -12.42 2.52
N ALA A 128 17.59 -12.95 2.84
CA ALA A 128 18.60 -12.27 3.65
C ALA A 128 18.05 -11.72 4.99
N GLY A 129 17.23 -12.52 5.68
CA GLY A 129 16.60 -12.16 6.96
C GLY A 129 15.43 -11.18 6.84
N ARG A 130 14.97 -10.86 5.63
CA ARG A 130 13.80 -10.00 5.38
C ARG A 130 12.65 -10.79 4.82
N LEU A 131 11.45 -10.48 5.28
CA LEU A 131 10.22 -11.08 4.77
C LEU A 131 9.65 -10.25 3.63
N ASN A 132 9.50 -10.90 2.48
CA ASN A 132 8.97 -10.30 1.28
C ASN A 132 7.64 -10.97 0.92
N LEU A 133 6.60 -10.16 0.79
CA LEU A 133 5.29 -10.62 0.33
C LEU A 133 5.12 -10.24 -1.13
N ARG A 134 5.04 -11.24 -2.01
CA ARG A 134 4.69 -11.05 -3.41
C ARG A 134 3.20 -11.24 -3.58
N VAL A 135 2.57 -10.37 -4.36
CA VAL A 135 1.14 -10.39 -4.65
C VAL A 135 0.93 -10.37 -6.16
N ALA A 136 0.12 -11.29 -6.66
CA ALA A 136 -0.35 -11.24 -8.03
C ALA A 136 -1.38 -10.12 -8.14
N VAL A 137 -1.14 -9.18 -9.05
CA VAL A 137 -2.09 -8.12 -9.34
C VAL A 137 -2.96 -8.65 -10.47
N PRO A 138 -4.25 -8.98 -10.24
CA PRO A 138 -5.12 -9.42 -11.31
C PRO A 138 -5.18 -8.34 -12.38
N ALA A 139 -5.24 -8.79 -13.63
CA ALA A 139 -5.62 -7.93 -14.74
C ALA A 139 -6.91 -7.21 -14.33
N PRO A 140 -7.08 -5.93 -14.72
CA PRO A 140 -8.32 -5.24 -14.44
C PRO A 140 -9.46 -6.13 -14.95
N HIS A 141 -10.27 -6.64 -14.02
CA HIS A 141 -11.60 -7.07 -14.42
C HIS A 141 -12.19 -5.81 -15.05
N MET A 142 -12.57 -5.90 -16.33
CA MET A 142 -13.57 -4.98 -16.84
C MET A 142 -14.77 -5.20 -15.92
N LEU A 143 -14.89 -4.35 -14.91
CA LEU A 143 -16.11 -4.22 -14.13
C LEU A 143 -17.13 -3.73 -15.15
N HIS A 144 -17.87 -4.68 -15.72
CA HIS A 144 -19.05 -4.42 -16.53
C HIS A 144 -20.15 -3.84 -15.65
#